data_AF-A0A965EPZ6-F1
#
_entry.id   AF-A0A965EPZ6-F1
#
_cell.length_a   1.000
_cell.length_b   1.000
_cell.length_c   1.000
_cell.angle_alpha   90.00
_cell.angle_beta   90.00
_cell.angle_gamma   90.00
#
_symmetry.space_group_name_H-M   'P 1'
#
loop_
_entity.id
_entity.type
_entity.pdbx_description
1 polymer ?
#
loop_
_entity_poly.entity_id
_entity_poly.type
_entity_poly.pdbx_seq_one_letter_code
_entity_poly.pdbx_strand_id
1 'polypeptide(L)'
;MEATWVADGREQPKQNLSDTVRVNRKRTLAAGGLLASVAMLVWLGGQSAEKRQEQVDAVQRDDRNVNPALLNENATGAAAINLVIHHGQHGVAVDNAKEENPGAFTVANLNDTNSNGVPDNRENDGNGVAGEKDLMKLVIHPPTPNHGGEVELTVTGSAEIWKDSGKKTVEKKRSFKVSQLPLTRWVEVTARSEEIGAVRITATHNDLSDTVVATSVWGEIQA
;
A
#
# COMPACT_ATOMS: atom_id res chain seq x y z
N MET A 1 -58.12 28.79 31.60
CA MET A 1 -57.91 28.11 30.31
C MET A 1 -56.72 27.21 30.50
N GLU A 2 -57.00 25.92 30.65
CA GLU A 2 -56.05 24.88 31.03
C GLU A 2 -55.25 24.42 29.81
N ALA A 3 -53.93 24.30 29.97
CA ALA A 3 -53.04 23.72 28.97
C ALA A 3 -52.59 22.35 29.48
N THR A 4 -53.13 21.31 28.86
CA THR A 4 -52.80 19.90 29.09
C THR A 4 -51.48 19.55 28.41
N TRP A 5 -50.52 19.06 29.21
CA TRP A 5 -49.28 18.46 28.75
C TRP A 5 -49.51 16.97 28.43
N VAL A 6 -49.16 16.53 27.23
CA VAL A 6 -49.13 15.12 26.84
C VAL A 6 -47.67 14.66 26.84
N ALA A 7 -47.35 13.72 27.73
CA ALA A 7 -46.07 13.02 27.79
C ALA A 7 -46.08 11.82 26.82
N ASP A 8 -45.22 11.84 25.81
CA ASP A 8 -44.92 10.67 24.97
C ASP A 8 -43.94 9.76 25.72
N GLY A 9 -44.47 8.66 26.24
CA GLY A 9 -43.70 7.57 26.83
C GLY A 9 -43.13 6.67 25.73
N ARG A 10 -41.84 6.80 25.47
CA ARG A 10 -41.08 5.80 24.72
C ARG A 10 -40.19 5.00 25.65
N GLU A 11 -40.55 3.73 25.81
CA GLU A 11 -39.73 2.71 26.46
C GLU A 11 -38.41 2.53 25.71
N GLN A 12 -37.31 2.60 26.44
CA GLN A 12 -35.97 2.24 25.99
C GLN A 12 -35.80 0.71 26.11
N PRO A 13 -35.36 -0.01 25.05
CA PRO A 13 -35.01 -1.42 25.19
C PRO A 13 -33.72 -1.56 26.00
N LYS A 14 -33.81 -2.38 27.07
CA LYS A 14 -32.69 -2.79 27.91
C LYS A 14 -31.66 -3.55 27.08
N GLN A 15 -30.45 -3.03 26.98
CA GLN A 15 -29.32 -3.73 26.40
C GLN A 15 -28.84 -4.84 27.36
N ASN A 16 -28.92 -6.09 26.91
CA ASN A 16 -28.29 -7.23 27.56
C ASN A 16 -26.78 -7.15 27.34
N LEU A 17 -26.05 -6.85 28.41
CA LEU A 17 -24.60 -7.04 28.49
C LEU A 17 -24.35 -8.46 28.97
N SER A 18 -23.95 -9.35 28.05
CA SER A 18 -23.37 -10.65 28.41
C SER A 18 -21.98 -10.80 27.78
N ASP A 19 -21.06 -11.22 28.64
CA ASP A 19 -19.84 -11.99 28.35
C ASP A 19 -18.57 -11.24 27.98
N THR A 20 -17.95 -10.65 29.01
CA THR A 20 -16.50 -10.40 29.03
C THR A 20 -15.76 -11.69 29.37
N VAL A 21 -15.25 -12.39 28.36
CA VAL A 21 -14.28 -13.48 28.52
C VAL A 21 -12.89 -12.87 28.77
N ARG A 22 -12.47 -12.80 30.04
CA ARG A 22 -11.07 -12.49 30.40
C ARG A 22 -10.21 -13.74 30.28
N VAL A 23 -9.36 -13.78 29.25
CA VAL A 23 -8.32 -14.79 29.11
C VAL A 23 -7.20 -14.52 30.12
N ASN A 24 -7.08 -15.41 31.10
CA ASN A 24 -5.90 -15.55 31.96
C ASN A 24 -4.69 -15.97 31.13
N ARG A 25 -3.63 -15.15 31.10
CA ARG A 25 -2.27 -15.66 30.88
C ARG A 25 -1.35 -15.21 32.01
N LYS A 26 -1.11 -16.16 32.91
CA LYS A 26 0.05 -16.17 33.79
C LYS A 26 1.32 -16.25 32.93
N ARG A 27 2.25 -15.31 33.12
CA ARG A 27 3.68 -15.54 32.87
C ARG A 27 4.44 -15.04 34.10
N THR A 28 5.13 -15.97 34.73
CA THR A 28 5.99 -15.78 35.89
C THR A 28 7.43 -16.08 35.46
N LEU A 29 8.39 -15.40 36.11
CA LEU A 29 9.83 -15.70 36.25
C LEU A 29 10.70 -15.46 35.00
N ALA A 30 11.94 -15.00 35.08
CA ALA A 30 12.84 -14.53 36.15
C ALA A 30 14.04 -13.87 35.43
N ALA A 31 14.58 -12.75 35.93
CA ALA A 31 15.88 -12.65 36.61
C ALA A 31 17.16 -12.71 35.74
N GLY A 32 18.09 -11.80 36.06
CA GLY A 32 19.49 -11.79 35.61
C GLY A 32 19.72 -10.74 34.51
N GLY A 33 20.46 -9.64 34.71
CA GLY A 33 21.53 -9.39 35.66
C GLY A 33 22.79 -9.07 34.87
N LEU A 34 23.27 -7.82 35.01
CA LEU A 34 24.60 -7.30 34.67
C LEU A 34 25.11 -7.50 33.23
N LEU A 35 25.55 -6.40 32.61
CA LEU A 35 26.98 -6.25 32.28
C LEU A 35 27.30 -4.79 31.89
N ALA A 36 28.13 -4.21 32.75
CA ALA A 36 29.23 -3.27 32.49
C ALA A 36 29.00 -2.07 31.56
N SER A 37 28.90 -0.90 32.19
CA SER A 37 29.33 0.38 31.65
C SER A 37 30.80 0.31 31.25
N VAL A 38 31.10 0.50 29.97
CA VAL A 38 32.46 0.81 29.50
C VAL A 38 32.53 2.32 29.30
N ALA A 39 33.05 3.01 30.31
CA ALA A 39 33.65 4.32 30.14
C ALA A 39 35.12 4.08 29.80
N MET A 40 35.54 4.41 28.57
CA MET A 40 36.96 4.44 28.24
C MET A 40 37.29 5.73 27.48
N LEU A 41 37.92 6.61 28.24
CA LEU A 41 38.84 7.69 27.89
C LEU A 41 39.03 8.02 26.40
N VAL A 42 38.65 9.25 26.07
CA VAL A 42 39.20 10.02 24.95
C VAL A 42 40.69 10.26 25.22
N TRP A 43 41.56 9.77 24.33
CA TRP A 43 42.94 10.22 24.22
C TRP A 43 43.23 10.64 22.78
N LEU A 44 43.56 11.93 22.60
CA LEU A 44 44.02 12.50 21.35
C LEU A 44 45.45 12.02 21.07
N GLY A 45 45.64 11.29 19.98
CA GLY A 45 46.95 10.98 19.42
C GLY A 45 46.86 10.95 17.91
N GLY A 46 47.46 11.96 17.26
CA GLY A 46 47.41 12.13 15.82
C GLY A 46 47.98 10.94 15.05
N GLN A 47 47.22 10.47 14.08
CA GLN A 47 47.75 9.74 12.93
C GLN A 47 47.09 10.24 11.65
N SER A 48 47.96 10.83 10.83
CA SER A 48 47.98 11.01 9.37
C SER A 48 46.66 10.81 8.59
N ALA A 49 46.31 11.86 7.84
CA ALA A 49 45.19 11.94 6.91
C ALA A 49 45.31 11.02 5.67
N GLU A 50 46.36 10.19 5.54
CA GLU A 50 46.61 9.37 4.35
C GLU A 50 46.03 7.94 4.39
N LYS A 51 45.42 7.52 5.52
CA LYS A 51 44.74 6.21 5.61
C LYS A 51 43.21 6.28 5.62
N ARG A 52 42.62 7.46 5.41
CA ARG A 52 41.17 7.61 5.26
C ARG A 52 40.69 7.51 3.82
N GLN A 53 41.56 7.64 2.82
CA GLN A 53 41.13 7.59 1.42
C GLN A 53 40.89 6.15 0.91
N GLU A 54 41.47 5.13 1.54
CA GLU A 54 41.31 3.73 1.11
C GLU A 54 40.09 3.02 1.74
N GLN A 55 39.39 3.66 2.67
CA GLN A 55 38.14 3.14 3.27
C GLN A 55 36.87 3.84 2.76
N VAL A 56 36.99 4.85 1.90
CA VAL A 56 35.82 5.51 1.25
C VAL A 56 35.61 4.98 -0.18
N ASP A 57 36.61 4.35 -0.78
CA ASP A 57 36.51 3.75 -2.14
C ASP A 57 35.99 2.29 -2.13
N ALA A 58 35.57 1.76 -0.98
CA ALA A 58 34.91 0.46 -0.86
C ALA A 58 33.36 0.55 -0.77
N VAL A 59 32.79 1.74 -0.85
CA VAL A 59 31.32 1.97 -0.83
C VAL A 59 30.76 2.29 -2.22
N GLN A 60 31.59 2.21 -3.27
CA GLN A 60 31.14 2.31 -4.66
C GLN A 60 31.48 1.04 -5.41
N ARG A 61 30.43 0.27 -5.70
CA ARG A 61 30.21 -0.72 -6.78
C ARG A 61 29.62 -2.02 -6.25
N ASP A 62 28.32 -1.97 -5.92
CA ASP A 62 27.45 -3.12 -6.18
C ASP A 62 26.19 -2.66 -6.93
N ASP A 63 26.42 -2.00 -8.07
CA ASP A 63 25.38 -1.66 -9.05
C ASP A 63 24.99 -2.88 -9.93
N ARG A 64 25.12 -4.11 -9.43
CA ARG A 64 24.75 -5.33 -10.18
C ARG A 64 24.01 -6.39 -9.38
N ASN A 65 23.48 -6.07 -8.21
CA ASN A 65 22.39 -6.87 -7.64
C ASN A 65 21.03 -6.37 -8.12
N VAL A 66 20.87 -6.25 -9.44
CA VAL A 66 19.55 -6.49 -10.05
C VAL A 66 19.23 -7.94 -9.70
N ASN A 67 18.42 -8.12 -8.67
CA ASN A 67 17.89 -9.41 -8.28
C ASN A 67 17.26 -10.05 -9.54
N PRO A 68 17.85 -11.13 -10.09
CA PRO A 68 17.28 -11.79 -11.27
C PRO A 68 15.93 -12.48 -10.96
N ALA A 69 15.43 -12.39 -9.72
CA ALA A 69 14.11 -12.89 -9.34
C ALA A 69 12.92 -12.10 -9.90
N LEU A 70 13.12 -10.97 -10.60
CA LEU A 70 12.04 -10.27 -11.31
C LEU A 70 11.68 -10.88 -12.68
N LEU A 71 12.32 -11.99 -13.06
CA LEU A 71 11.97 -12.78 -14.23
C LEU A 71 11.96 -14.27 -13.86
N ASN A 72 10.96 -14.73 -13.11
CA ASN A 72 10.60 -16.14 -13.21
C ASN A 72 9.84 -16.38 -14.52
N GLU A 73 10.51 -16.17 -15.66
CA GLU A 73 10.00 -16.49 -17.00
C GLU A 73 10.19 -17.98 -17.36
N ASN A 74 10.48 -18.83 -16.38
CA ASN A 74 10.70 -20.27 -16.58
C ASN A 74 9.80 -21.18 -15.73
N ALA A 75 8.67 -20.68 -15.24
CA ALA A 75 7.56 -21.57 -14.89
C ALA A 75 6.95 -22.08 -16.19
N THR A 76 7.20 -23.34 -16.52
CA THR A 76 6.54 -24.13 -17.56
C THR A 76 5.08 -23.72 -17.81
N GLY A 77 4.84 -22.87 -18.82
CA GLY A 77 3.59 -22.65 -19.58
C GLY A 77 2.23 -22.79 -18.88
N ALA A 78 2.14 -22.54 -17.57
CA ALA A 78 0.89 -22.70 -16.83
C ALA A 78 -0.06 -21.57 -17.20
N ALA A 79 -1.35 -21.91 -17.30
CA ALA A 79 -2.36 -20.90 -17.56
C ALA A 79 -2.40 -19.90 -16.38
N ALA A 80 -2.18 -18.61 -16.65
CA ALA A 80 -2.09 -17.58 -15.64
C ALA A 80 -2.52 -16.22 -16.18
N ILE A 81 -3.08 -15.39 -15.32
CA ILE A 81 -3.17 -13.94 -15.48
C ILE A 81 -2.25 -13.30 -14.43
N ASN A 82 -1.70 -12.12 -14.71
CA ASN A 82 -0.74 -11.48 -13.82
C ASN A 82 -1.01 -9.98 -13.70
N LEU A 83 -1.07 -9.50 -12.47
CA LEU A 83 -1.07 -8.12 -12.06
C LEU A 83 0.29 -7.82 -11.45
N VAL A 84 0.81 -6.62 -11.72
CA VAL A 84 2.01 -6.13 -11.04
C VAL A 84 1.66 -4.79 -10.41
N ILE A 85 1.67 -4.74 -9.09
CA ILE A 85 1.52 -3.49 -8.34
C ILE A 85 2.87 -2.99 -7.87
N HIS A 86 3.05 -1.68 -7.90
CA HIS A 86 4.20 -1.00 -7.34
C HIS A 86 3.85 -0.35 -6.01
N HIS A 87 4.83 -0.19 -5.12
CA HIS A 87 4.68 0.71 -3.98
C HIS A 87 4.41 2.15 -4.48
N GLY A 88 3.75 2.95 -3.64
CA GLY A 88 3.50 4.36 -3.92
C GLY A 88 4.78 5.16 -4.01
N GLN A 89 4.68 6.44 -4.34
CA GLN A 89 5.84 7.34 -4.37
C GLN A 89 6.95 6.85 -5.32
N HIS A 90 6.54 6.32 -6.48
CA HIS A 90 7.42 5.71 -7.50
C HIS A 90 8.27 4.54 -6.99
N GLY A 91 7.77 3.79 -6.01
CA GLY A 91 8.46 2.63 -5.49
C GLY A 91 8.58 1.47 -6.48
N VAL A 92 9.38 0.47 -6.10
CA VAL A 92 9.60 -0.74 -6.89
C VAL A 92 8.34 -1.60 -6.97
N ALA A 93 8.31 -2.50 -7.96
CA ALA A 93 7.27 -3.52 -8.05
C ALA A 93 7.32 -4.43 -6.80
N VAL A 94 6.14 -4.84 -6.32
CA VAL A 94 6.04 -5.84 -5.26
C VAL A 94 6.35 -7.21 -5.86
N ASP A 95 7.17 -8.01 -5.17
CA ASP A 95 7.40 -9.40 -5.56
C ASP A 95 6.06 -10.16 -5.59
N ASN A 96 5.81 -10.96 -6.63
CA ASN A 96 4.58 -11.77 -6.77
C ASN A 96 4.29 -12.60 -5.51
N ALA A 97 5.32 -13.17 -4.88
CA ALA A 97 5.19 -13.96 -3.65
C ALA A 97 4.71 -13.15 -2.42
N LYS A 98 4.69 -11.81 -2.51
CA LYS A 98 4.34 -10.87 -1.44
C LYS A 98 3.16 -9.98 -1.81
N GLU A 99 2.64 -10.04 -3.04
CA GLU A 99 1.65 -9.08 -3.52
C GLU A 99 0.28 -9.21 -2.84
N GLU A 100 -0.03 -10.38 -2.28
CA GLU A 100 -1.21 -10.61 -1.44
C GLU A 100 -0.95 -10.48 0.06
N ASN A 101 0.31 -10.57 0.50
CA ASN A 101 0.71 -10.40 1.89
C ASN A 101 2.23 -10.15 2.01
N PRO A 102 2.69 -8.96 2.43
CA PRO A 102 1.90 -7.82 2.90
C PRO A 102 1.27 -6.96 1.79
N GLY A 103 1.65 -7.16 0.53
CA GLY A 103 1.23 -6.36 -0.61
C GLY A 103 2.01 -5.05 -0.78
N ALA A 104 1.45 -4.18 -1.61
CA ALA A 104 1.96 -2.83 -1.82
C ALA A 104 1.70 -1.93 -0.61
N PHE A 105 2.41 -0.81 -0.58
CA PHE A 105 2.31 0.19 0.46
C PHE A 105 2.37 1.58 -0.15
N THR A 106 1.54 2.50 0.35
CA THR A 106 1.53 3.91 -0.06
C THR A 106 1.09 4.84 1.05
N VAL A 107 1.15 6.14 0.79
CA VAL A 107 0.49 7.19 1.57
C VAL A 107 -0.91 7.39 1.00
N ALA A 108 -1.93 7.51 1.85
CA ALA A 108 -3.28 7.86 1.40
C ALA A 108 -3.26 9.26 0.78
N ASN A 109 -3.96 9.48 -0.32
CA ASN A 109 -3.88 10.73 -1.11
C ASN A 109 -4.68 11.89 -0.46
N LEU A 110 -4.37 12.19 0.80
CA LEU A 110 -5.06 13.16 1.66
C LEU A 110 -4.30 14.49 1.78
N ASN A 111 -3.13 14.58 1.15
CA ASN A 111 -2.35 15.81 0.99
C ASN A 111 -3.01 16.76 -0.01
N ASP A 112 -2.48 17.97 -0.05
CA ASP A 112 -2.79 19.01 -1.05
C ASP A 112 -1.46 19.35 -1.76
N THR A 113 -1.10 18.55 -2.75
CA THR A 113 0.23 18.60 -3.39
C THR A 113 0.44 19.91 -4.14
N ASN A 114 -0.63 20.46 -4.71
CA ASN A 114 -0.58 21.69 -5.52
C ASN A 114 -0.90 22.96 -4.68
N SER A 115 -1.17 22.82 -3.38
CA SER A 115 -1.45 23.91 -2.45
C SER A 115 -2.65 24.77 -2.86
N ASN A 116 -3.69 24.16 -3.43
CA ASN A 116 -4.90 24.87 -3.87
C ASN A 116 -6.00 24.91 -2.80
N GLY A 117 -5.77 24.30 -1.63
CA GLY A 117 -6.72 24.20 -0.52
C GLY A 117 -7.71 23.04 -0.61
N VAL A 118 -7.60 22.19 -1.63
CA VAL A 118 -8.42 21.00 -1.87
C VAL A 118 -7.51 19.78 -1.75
N PRO A 119 -7.80 18.83 -0.83
CA PRO A 119 -7.06 17.58 -0.78
C PRO A 119 -7.12 16.85 -2.12
N ASP A 120 -6.01 16.23 -2.51
CA ASP A 120 -5.81 15.62 -3.81
C ASP A 120 -6.91 14.58 -4.10
N ASN A 121 -7.32 13.75 -3.13
CA ASN A 121 -8.44 12.80 -3.30
C ASN A 121 -9.83 13.42 -3.53
N ARG A 122 -9.97 14.74 -3.42
CA ARG A 122 -11.21 15.48 -3.73
C ARG A 122 -11.09 16.28 -5.02
N GLU A 123 -9.92 16.32 -5.64
CA GLU A 123 -9.68 17.02 -6.90
C GLU A 123 -10.12 16.17 -8.10
N ASN A 124 -11.26 16.53 -8.69
CA ASN A 124 -11.93 15.81 -9.78
C ASN A 124 -12.32 16.74 -10.94
N ASP A 125 -11.64 17.88 -11.08
CA ASP A 125 -11.97 18.92 -12.07
C ASP A 125 -11.49 18.60 -13.50
N GLY A 126 -10.74 17.51 -13.67
CA GLY A 126 -10.17 17.06 -14.93
C GLY A 126 -8.85 17.73 -15.33
N ASN A 127 -8.39 18.73 -14.57
CA ASN A 127 -7.07 19.34 -14.76
C ASN A 127 -5.95 18.45 -14.19
N GLY A 128 -6.31 17.60 -13.22
CA GLY A 128 -5.41 16.70 -12.54
C GLY A 128 -4.58 17.41 -11.47
N VAL A 129 -3.83 16.63 -10.69
CA VAL A 129 -3.02 17.14 -9.59
C VAL A 129 -1.59 17.38 -10.08
N ALA A 130 -1.17 18.64 -10.14
CA ALA A 130 0.19 19.00 -10.56
C ALA A 130 1.21 18.50 -9.53
N GLY A 131 2.11 17.60 -9.97
CA GLY A 131 3.15 17.05 -9.10
C GLY A 131 2.70 15.85 -8.25
N GLU A 132 1.55 15.24 -8.56
CA GLU A 132 1.02 14.02 -7.93
C GLU A 132 2.03 12.87 -7.87
N LYS A 133 2.10 12.18 -6.72
CA LYS A 133 3.05 11.07 -6.46
C LYS A 133 2.50 9.95 -5.56
N ASP A 134 1.34 10.12 -4.95
CA ASP A 134 0.78 9.19 -3.97
C ASP A 134 0.11 7.97 -4.62
N LEU A 135 -0.11 8.05 -5.92
CA LEU A 135 -0.63 6.95 -6.73
C LEU A 135 0.38 5.79 -6.88
N MET A 136 -0.14 4.58 -6.81
CA MET A 136 0.60 3.34 -7.10
C MET A 136 0.42 2.96 -8.56
N LYS A 137 1.50 2.52 -9.22
CA LYS A 137 1.41 1.97 -10.58
C LYS A 137 0.87 0.53 -10.52
N LEU A 138 -0.12 0.22 -11.34
CA LEU A 138 -0.65 -1.12 -11.58
C LEU A 138 -0.46 -1.48 -13.06
N VAL A 139 0.13 -2.63 -13.33
CA VAL A 139 0.28 -3.18 -14.69
C VAL A 139 -0.56 -4.44 -14.80
N ILE A 140 -1.45 -4.47 -15.79
CA ILE A 140 -2.29 -5.62 -16.12
C ILE A 140 -1.63 -6.33 -17.29
N HIS A 141 -1.12 -7.54 -17.09
CA HIS A 141 -0.50 -8.32 -18.16
C HIS A 141 -1.54 -9.17 -18.91
N PRO A 142 -1.29 -9.49 -20.19
CA PRO A 142 -2.13 -10.44 -20.91
C PRO A 142 -2.09 -11.82 -20.22
N PRO A 143 -3.20 -12.57 -20.22
CA PRO A 143 -3.20 -13.95 -19.75
C PRO A 143 -2.30 -14.80 -20.66
N THR A 144 -1.68 -15.82 -20.07
CA THR A 144 -0.93 -16.86 -20.77
C THR A 144 -1.65 -18.18 -20.57
N PRO A 145 -1.87 -19.01 -21.62
CA PRO A 145 -1.84 -18.62 -23.02
C PRO A 145 -2.89 -17.53 -23.32
N ASN A 146 -2.59 -16.68 -24.31
CA ASN A 146 -3.50 -15.61 -24.73
C ASN A 146 -4.56 -16.14 -25.70
N HIS A 147 -5.82 -16.14 -25.28
CA HIS A 147 -6.96 -16.56 -26.08
C HIS A 147 -7.87 -15.39 -26.54
N GLY A 148 -7.40 -14.14 -26.43
CA GLY A 148 -8.22 -12.97 -26.68
C GLY A 148 -9.25 -12.73 -25.56
N GLY A 149 -10.38 -12.10 -25.88
CA GLY A 149 -11.42 -11.77 -24.89
C GLY A 149 -11.10 -10.52 -24.06
N GLU A 150 -11.67 -10.45 -22.85
CA GLU A 150 -11.49 -9.32 -21.93
C GLU A 150 -10.98 -9.78 -20.56
N VAL A 151 -10.21 -8.92 -19.90
CA VAL A 151 -9.80 -9.00 -18.50
C VAL A 151 -10.65 -8.03 -17.69
N GLU A 152 -11.29 -8.51 -16.64
CA GLU A 152 -12.07 -7.67 -15.74
C GLU A 152 -11.29 -7.37 -14.45
N LEU A 153 -11.33 -6.12 -13.98
CA LEU A 153 -10.78 -5.69 -12.70
C LEU A 153 -11.89 -5.43 -11.69
N THR A 154 -11.81 -6.09 -10.55
CA THR A 154 -12.57 -5.78 -9.34
C THR A 154 -11.67 -5.05 -8.34
N VAL A 155 -12.18 -3.99 -7.71
CA VAL A 155 -11.45 -3.25 -6.68
C VAL A 155 -12.35 -3.13 -5.45
N THR A 156 -11.81 -3.48 -4.29
CA THR A 156 -12.46 -3.29 -2.98
C THR A 156 -11.57 -2.45 -2.06
N GLY A 157 -12.17 -1.89 -1.02
CA GLY A 157 -11.51 -0.92 -0.14
C GLY A 157 -11.65 0.53 -0.64
N SER A 158 -11.02 1.46 0.08
CA SER A 158 -11.05 2.89 -0.23
C SER A 158 -10.05 3.23 -1.34
N ALA A 159 -10.36 2.83 -2.57
CA ALA A 159 -9.47 3.06 -3.72
C ALA A 159 -10.20 3.42 -5.02
N GLU A 160 -9.50 4.20 -5.85
CA GLU A 160 -9.93 4.59 -7.19
C GLU A 160 -8.84 4.26 -8.22
N ILE A 161 -9.25 4.00 -9.47
CA ILE A 161 -8.35 3.67 -10.57
C ILE A 161 -8.35 4.80 -11.59
N TRP A 162 -7.16 5.26 -11.95
CA TRP A 162 -6.92 6.33 -12.89
C TRP A 162 -6.19 5.82 -14.13
N LYS A 163 -6.45 6.47 -15.27
CA LYS A 163 -5.80 6.14 -16.54
C LYS A 163 -4.37 6.68 -16.62
N ASP A 164 -4.07 7.70 -15.83
CA ASP A 164 -2.81 8.45 -15.85
C ASP A 164 -2.38 8.81 -14.42
N SER A 165 -1.08 9.03 -14.24
CA SER A 165 -0.49 9.38 -12.93
C SER A 165 -0.86 10.77 -12.45
N GLY A 166 -1.34 11.65 -13.34
CA GLY A 166 -1.71 13.02 -13.00
C GLY A 166 -3.17 13.16 -12.58
N LYS A 167 -3.91 12.06 -12.41
CA LYS A 167 -5.34 12.04 -12.05
C LYS A 167 -6.23 12.86 -12.99
N LYS A 168 -5.98 12.83 -14.29
CA LYS A 168 -6.83 13.55 -15.25
C LYS A 168 -8.10 12.80 -15.59
N THR A 169 -8.04 11.46 -15.67
CA THR A 169 -9.20 10.65 -16.06
C THR A 169 -9.35 9.40 -15.22
N VAL A 170 -10.45 9.34 -14.47
CA VAL A 170 -10.90 8.14 -13.77
C VAL A 170 -11.19 7.01 -14.76
N GLU A 171 -10.78 5.79 -14.41
CA GLU A 171 -11.11 4.57 -15.14
C GLU A 171 -12.50 4.05 -14.72
N LYS A 172 -13.52 4.48 -15.48
CA LYS A 172 -14.91 4.07 -15.28
C LYS A 172 -15.21 2.67 -15.81
N LYS A 173 -14.43 2.17 -16.77
CA LYS A 173 -14.62 0.85 -17.36
C LYS A 173 -13.48 -0.07 -16.94
N ARG A 174 -13.83 -1.10 -16.19
CA ARG A 174 -12.87 -2.07 -15.64
C ARG A 174 -12.85 -3.38 -16.40
N SER A 175 -13.25 -3.37 -17.66
CA SER A 175 -13.08 -4.49 -18.59
C SER A 175 -12.17 -4.04 -19.73
N PHE A 176 -11.10 -4.80 -19.99
CA PHE A 176 -10.05 -4.45 -20.93
C PHE A 176 -9.86 -5.57 -21.93
N LYS A 177 -9.82 -5.24 -23.22
CA LYS A 177 -9.52 -6.25 -24.24
C LYS A 177 -8.11 -6.76 -24.04
N VAL A 178 -7.91 -8.08 -24.13
CA VAL A 178 -6.59 -8.69 -24.01
C VAL A 178 -5.60 -8.13 -25.05
N SER A 179 -6.08 -7.70 -26.22
CA SER A 179 -5.26 -7.05 -27.25
C SER A 179 -4.72 -5.66 -26.87
N GLN A 180 -5.20 -5.07 -25.77
CA GLN A 180 -4.71 -3.80 -25.23
C GLN A 180 -3.69 -3.99 -24.10
N LEU A 181 -3.39 -5.24 -23.73
CA LEU A 181 -2.48 -5.57 -22.63
C LEU A 181 -1.05 -5.80 -23.18
N PRO A 182 0.01 -5.45 -22.42
CA PRO A 182 -0.03 -4.96 -21.05
C PRO A 182 -0.53 -3.52 -20.94
N LEU A 183 -1.30 -3.24 -19.88
CA LEU A 183 -1.95 -1.95 -19.67
C LEU A 183 -1.58 -1.37 -18.31
N THR A 184 -1.12 -0.13 -18.29
CA THR A 184 -0.81 0.57 -17.04
C THR A 184 -2.02 1.38 -16.55
N ARG A 185 -2.32 1.28 -15.27
CA ARG A 185 -3.27 2.11 -14.53
C ARG A 185 -2.64 2.59 -13.24
N TRP A 186 -3.27 3.59 -12.62
CA TRP A 186 -2.77 4.19 -11.39
C TRP A 186 -3.82 4.05 -10.30
N VAL A 187 -3.41 3.49 -9.17
CA VAL A 187 -4.27 3.22 -8.02
C VAL A 187 -4.09 4.35 -7.03
N GLU A 188 -5.16 5.05 -6.75
CA GLU A 188 -5.25 6.00 -5.65
C GLU A 188 -5.89 5.30 -4.45
N VAL A 189 -5.29 5.44 -3.26
CA VAL A 189 -5.95 5.05 -2.01
C VAL A 189 -6.47 6.32 -1.32
N THR A 190 -7.79 6.40 -1.13
CA THR A 190 -8.50 7.63 -0.76
C THR A 190 -8.68 7.82 0.74
N ALA A 191 -8.25 6.85 1.55
CA ALA A 191 -8.29 6.90 3.02
C ALA A 191 -7.13 6.09 3.63
N ARG A 192 -6.84 6.30 4.91
CA ARG A 192 -5.94 5.45 5.70
C ARG A 192 -6.50 4.03 5.79
N SER A 193 -5.64 3.02 5.70
CA SER A 193 -6.02 1.63 5.92
C SER A 193 -6.07 1.31 7.41
N GLU A 194 -7.09 0.57 7.85
CA GLU A 194 -7.21 0.07 9.23
C GLU A 194 -6.55 -1.30 9.43
N GLU A 195 -6.20 -1.97 8.32
CA GLU A 195 -5.52 -3.27 8.31
C GLU A 195 -4.55 -3.38 7.13
N ILE A 196 -3.64 -4.35 7.20
CA ILE A 196 -2.73 -4.66 6.09
C ILE A 196 -3.53 -5.27 4.94
N GLY A 197 -3.34 -4.77 3.73
CA GLY A 197 -4.00 -5.27 2.53
C GLY A 197 -5.47 -4.87 2.41
N ALA A 198 -5.87 -3.76 3.03
CA ALA A 198 -7.26 -3.26 3.04
C ALA A 198 -7.80 -2.93 1.63
N VAL A 199 -6.92 -2.56 0.69
CA VAL A 199 -7.28 -2.42 -0.72
C VAL A 199 -6.94 -3.71 -1.45
N ARG A 200 -7.91 -4.29 -2.15
CA ARG A 200 -7.70 -5.49 -2.97
C ARG A 200 -8.10 -5.22 -4.41
N ILE A 201 -7.25 -5.62 -5.34
CA ILE A 201 -7.49 -5.51 -6.78
C ILE A 201 -7.32 -6.90 -7.37
N THR A 202 -8.38 -7.40 -7.99
CA THR A 202 -8.41 -8.72 -8.59
C THR A 202 -8.66 -8.60 -10.07
N ALA A 203 -7.80 -9.23 -10.88
CA ALA A 203 -8.03 -9.44 -12.30
C ALA A 203 -8.64 -10.82 -12.52
N THR A 204 -9.64 -10.91 -13.39
CA THR A 204 -10.22 -12.18 -13.81
C THR A 204 -10.24 -12.28 -15.34
N HIS A 205 -10.02 -13.49 -15.85
CA HIS A 205 -10.13 -13.82 -17.26
C HIS A 205 -10.46 -15.30 -17.42
N ASN A 206 -11.69 -15.61 -17.85
CA ASN A 206 -12.24 -16.96 -17.80
C ASN A 206 -12.10 -17.53 -16.37
N ASP A 207 -11.47 -18.69 -16.21
CA ASP A 207 -11.23 -19.33 -14.92
C ASP A 207 -9.90 -18.91 -14.24
N LEU A 208 -9.19 -17.95 -14.83
CA LEU A 208 -7.94 -17.41 -14.27
C LEU A 208 -8.24 -16.18 -13.42
N SER A 209 -7.56 -16.07 -12.29
CA SER A 209 -7.56 -14.86 -11.49
C SER A 209 -6.20 -14.58 -10.88
N ASP A 210 -5.93 -13.31 -10.66
CA ASP A 210 -4.78 -12.87 -9.89
C ASP A 210 -5.16 -11.67 -9.02
N THR A 211 -4.57 -11.56 -7.83
CA THR A 211 -4.92 -10.54 -6.85
C THR A 211 -3.69 -9.86 -6.29
N VAL A 212 -3.72 -8.54 -6.26
CA VAL A 212 -2.76 -7.73 -5.52
C VAL A 212 -3.47 -6.96 -4.41
N VAL A 213 -2.78 -6.75 -3.30
CA VAL A 213 -3.29 -5.94 -2.19
C VAL A 213 -2.41 -4.75 -1.92
N ALA A 214 -2.98 -3.72 -1.29
CA ALA A 214 -2.24 -2.54 -0.88
C ALA A 214 -2.69 -2.04 0.51
N THR A 215 -1.74 -1.42 1.21
CA THR A 215 -1.95 -0.76 2.50
C THR A 215 -1.59 0.71 2.38
N SER A 216 -2.44 1.60 2.90
CA SER A 216 -2.18 3.03 2.98
C SER A 216 -1.98 3.51 4.41
N VAL A 217 -1.08 4.47 4.59
CA VAL A 217 -0.91 5.21 5.86
C VAL A 217 -1.24 6.67 5.68
N TRP A 218 -1.57 7.33 6.78
CA TRP A 218 -1.70 8.77 6.84
C TRP A 218 -1.32 9.28 8.24
N GLY A 219 -0.56 10.36 8.28
CA GLY A 219 -0.18 11.05 9.51
C GLY A 219 -0.91 12.37 9.63
N GLU A 220 -1.42 12.68 10.82
CA GLU A 220 -2.03 13.97 11.15
C GLU A 220 -1.33 14.57 12.37
N ILE A 221 -1.14 15.89 12.37
CA ILE A 221 -0.67 16.61 13.56
C ILE A 221 -1.89 16.90 14.43
N GLN A 222 -1.89 16.37 15.64
CA GLN A 222 -2.89 16.74 16.65
C GLN A 222 -2.45 18.05 17.31
N ALA A 223 -3.33 19.04 17.27
CA ALA A 223 -3.14 20.35 17.89
C ALA A 223 -3.49 20.34 19.38
#